data_AF-A0A706UDU9-F1
#
_entry.id   AF-A0A706UDU9-F1
#
_cell.length_a   1.000
_cell.length_b   1.000
_cell.length_c   1.000
_cell.angle_alpha   90.00
_cell.angle_beta   90.00
_cell.angle_gamma   90.00
#
_symmetry.space_group_name_H-M   'P 1'
#
loop_
_entity.id
_entity.type
_entity.pdbx_description
1 polymer ?
#
loop_
_entity_poly.entity_id
_entity_poly.type
_entity_poly.pdbx_seq_one_letter_code
_entity_poly.pdbx_strand_id
1 'polypeptide(L)'
;MKCFDDDRLDYDPETGIFIWLVAPSGRSVGAIAGGSKSNGYVRIKLDGKMHQAHRLAWNTLHPNDLISPDEEIDHINHNRTDNRGVNLRKVSKAENSKNQSLYKANKYGITGVGFMPEFNLWRARIGVNRELIERHFRRFEDACAQRIEWEVFYKFHKNHGGR
;
A
#
# COMPACT_ATOMS: atom_id res chain seq x y z
N MET A 1 -21.04 16.89 11.70
CA MET A 1 -19.95 17.33 10.78
C MET A 1 -19.32 16.06 10.26
N LYS A 2 -19.78 15.57 9.10
CA LYS A 2 -19.38 14.30 8.51
C LYS A 2 -18.41 14.59 7.39
N CYS A 3 -17.31 13.87 7.35
CA CYS A 3 -16.18 14.24 6.49
C CYS A 3 -16.13 13.46 5.17
N PHE A 4 -17.21 12.75 4.84
CA PHE A 4 -17.54 12.25 3.51
C PHE A 4 -19.07 12.01 3.45
N ASP A 5 -19.87 13.08 3.39
CA ASP A 5 -21.29 13.05 2.96
C ASP A 5 -21.30 13.08 1.43
N ASP A 6 -20.92 11.97 0.80
CA ASP A 6 -21.25 11.78 -0.61
C ASP A 6 -22.47 10.88 -0.68
N ASP A 7 -23.65 11.50 -0.57
CA ASP A 7 -24.97 10.84 -0.66
C ASP A 7 -25.20 10.08 -1.98
N ARG A 8 -24.21 10.07 -2.88
CA ARG A 8 -24.24 9.36 -4.17
C ARG A 8 -23.68 7.95 -4.07
N LEU A 9 -23.05 7.54 -2.97
CA LEU A 9 -22.44 6.22 -2.80
C LEU A 9 -22.92 5.51 -1.54
N ASP A 10 -23.10 4.20 -1.65
CA ASP A 10 -23.24 3.30 -0.51
C ASP A 10 -22.11 2.28 -0.52
N TYR A 11 -21.67 1.85 0.66
CA TYR A 11 -20.52 0.97 0.86
C TYR A 11 -20.84 -0.16 1.83
N ASP A 12 -20.60 -1.39 1.38
CA ASP A 12 -20.75 -2.58 2.21
C ASP A 12 -19.38 -3.06 2.74
N PRO A 13 -19.13 -3.02 4.07
CA PRO A 13 -17.86 -3.44 4.66
C PRO A 13 -17.55 -4.93 4.52
N GLU A 14 -18.58 -5.79 4.41
CA GLU A 14 -18.40 -7.24 4.35
C GLU A 14 -17.96 -7.69 2.96
N THR A 15 -18.40 -6.99 1.91
CA THR A 15 -18.02 -7.27 0.52
C THR A 15 -16.94 -6.34 -0.01
N GLY A 16 -16.76 -5.15 0.57
CA GLY A 16 -15.83 -4.13 0.10
C GLY A 16 -16.31 -3.41 -1.16
N ILE A 17 -17.60 -3.53 -1.50
CA ILE A 17 -18.20 -3.02 -2.72
C ILE A 17 -18.84 -1.67 -2.45
N PHE A 18 -18.65 -0.75 -3.40
CA PHE A 18 -19.42 0.49 -3.48
C PHE A 18 -20.52 0.36 -4.53
N ILE A 19 -21.67 0.97 -4.30
CA ILE A 19 -22.75 1.12 -5.30
C ILE A 19 -23.16 2.58 -5.44
N TRP A 20 -23.69 2.95 -6.61
CA TRP A 20 -24.22 4.30 -6.85
C TRP A 20 -25.64 4.46 -6.28
N LEU A 21 -25.83 5.33 -5.29
CA LEU A 21 -27.15 5.81 -4.87
C LEU A 21 -27.68 6.90 -5.80
N VAL A 22 -26.78 7.74 -6.33
CA VAL A 22 -27.08 8.73 -7.36
C VAL A 22 -26.08 8.54 -8.49
N ALA A 23 -26.58 8.13 -9.66
CA ALA A 23 -25.71 7.72 -10.75
C ALA A 23 -25.15 8.92 -11.52
N PRO A 24 -23.83 8.95 -11.80
CA PRO A 24 -23.27 9.89 -12.74
C PRO A 24 -23.72 9.58 -14.18
N SER A 25 -23.60 10.56 -15.08
CA SER A 25 -23.94 10.39 -16.49
C SER A 25 -23.31 9.12 -17.09
N GLY A 26 -24.13 8.30 -17.75
CA GLY A 26 -23.71 7.02 -18.34
C GLY A 26 -23.59 5.85 -17.36
N ARG A 27 -24.15 5.96 -16.15
CA ARG A 27 -24.24 4.87 -15.16
C ARG A 27 -25.67 4.73 -14.63
N SER A 28 -25.94 3.62 -13.96
CA SER A 28 -27.24 3.32 -13.34
C SER A 28 -27.12 3.33 -11.83
N VAL A 29 -28.21 3.74 -11.16
CA VAL A 29 -28.35 3.61 -9.70
C VAL A 29 -28.33 2.11 -9.34
N GLY A 30 -27.69 1.77 -8.22
CA GLY A 30 -27.46 0.39 -7.76
C GLY A 30 -26.30 -0.33 -8.44
N ALA A 31 -25.72 0.23 -9.51
CA ALA A 31 -24.56 -0.38 -10.16
C ALA A 31 -23.30 -0.26 -9.27
N ILE A 32 -22.42 -1.25 -9.35
CA ILE A 32 -21.12 -1.22 -8.67
C ILE A 32 -20.32 0.03 -9.11
N ALA A 33 -19.90 0.80 -8.14
CA ALA A 33 -19.05 1.97 -8.33
C ALA A 33 -17.57 1.57 -8.36
N GLY A 34 -16.84 2.25 -9.24
CA GLY A 34 -15.46 1.90 -9.56
C GLY A 34 -15.35 0.87 -10.68
N GLY A 35 -14.17 0.82 -11.30
CA GLY A 35 -13.94 -0.08 -12.42
C GLY A 35 -12.62 0.17 -13.13
N SER A 36 -12.15 1.42 -13.13
CA SER A 36 -10.78 1.71 -13.54
C SER A 36 -9.82 1.25 -12.45
N LYS A 37 -8.82 0.45 -12.84
CA LYS A 37 -7.69 0.08 -11.98
C LYS A 37 -6.46 0.88 -12.39
N SER A 38 -5.71 1.37 -11.42
CA SER A 38 -4.38 1.94 -11.68
C SER A 38 -3.47 1.68 -10.50
N ASN A 39 -2.26 1.19 -10.80
CA ASN A 39 -1.35 0.58 -9.83
C ASN A 39 -1.99 -0.54 -9.00
N GLY A 40 -2.98 -1.24 -9.56
CA GLY A 40 -3.72 -2.34 -8.90
C GLY A 40 -4.88 -1.90 -8.00
N TYR A 41 -5.02 -0.61 -7.69
CA TYR A 41 -6.10 -0.08 -6.87
C TYR A 41 -7.36 0.20 -7.68
N VAL A 42 -8.52 -0.20 -7.16
CA VAL A 42 -9.83 0.21 -7.66
C VAL A 42 -10.01 1.71 -7.42
N ARG A 43 -10.46 2.44 -8.44
CA ARG A 43 -10.75 3.88 -8.35
C ARG A 43 -12.18 4.21 -8.73
N ILE A 44 -12.73 5.20 -8.05
CA ILE A 44 -14.08 5.75 -8.25
C ILE A 44 -13.92 7.22 -8.61
N LYS A 45 -14.61 7.67 -9.67
CA LYS A 45 -14.58 9.06 -10.09
C LYS A 45 -15.75 9.81 -9.45
N LEU A 46 -15.44 10.83 -8.64
CA LEU A 46 -16.40 11.71 -7.97
C LEU A 46 -16.02 13.16 -8.29
N ASP A 47 -16.97 13.98 -8.70
CA ASP A 47 -16.75 15.40 -9.04
C ASP A 47 -15.55 15.68 -9.96
N GLY A 48 -15.37 14.83 -10.98
CA GLY A 48 -14.26 14.95 -11.92
C GLY A 48 -12.92 14.39 -11.41
N LYS A 49 -12.78 14.07 -10.12
CA LYS A 49 -11.56 13.57 -9.49
C LYS A 49 -11.60 12.07 -9.27
N MET A 50 -10.44 11.42 -9.40
CA MET A 50 -10.30 9.98 -9.14
C MET A 50 -9.91 9.74 -7.69
N HIS A 51 -10.73 8.97 -6.97
CA HIS A 51 -10.50 8.56 -5.60
C HIS A 51 -10.21 7.06 -5.53
N GLN A 52 -9.36 6.63 -4.61
CA GLN A 52 -9.07 5.22 -4.41
C GLN A 52 -10.14 4.59 -3.49
N ALA A 53 -10.68 3.44 -3.90
CA ALA A 53 -11.82 2.82 -3.21
C ALA A 53 -11.53 2.49 -1.74
N HIS A 54 -10.35 1.92 -1.43
CA HIS A 54 -9.96 1.63 -0.04
C HIS A 54 -9.88 2.86 0.87
N ARG A 55 -9.48 4.03 0.34
CA ARG A 55 -9.46 5.29 1.11
C ARG A 55 -10.87 5.82 1.38
N LEU A 56 -11.76 5.70 0.37
CA LEU A 56 -13.18 6.00 0.55
C LEU A 56 -13.78 5.06 1.61
N ALA A 57 -13.48 3.76 1.55
CA ALA A 57 -14.01 2.76 2.47
C ALA A 57 -13.60 3.06 3.91
N TRP A 58 -12.33 3.41 4.12
CA TRP A 58 -11.85 3.82 5.44
C TRP A 58 -12.60 5.05 5.96
N ASN A 59 -12.73 6.10 5.14
CA ASN A 59 -13.41 7.32 5.54
C ASN A 59 -14.90 7.10 5.85
N THR A 60 -15.57 6.20 5.11
CA THR A 60 -16.97 5.81 5.37
C THR A 60 -17.11 5.08 6.70
N LEU A 61 -16.19 4.16 7.02
CA LEU A 61 -16.21 3.39 8.27
C LEU A 61 -15.74 4.20 9.49
N HIS A 62 -14.87 5.18 9.27
CA HIS A 62 -14.21 5.94 10.33
C HIS A 62 -14.35 7.46 10.11
N PRO A 63 -15.57 8.02 10.15
CA PRO A 63 -15.81 9.44 9.86
C PRO A 63 -15.13 10.41 10.83
N ASN A 64 -14.78 9.93 12.03
CA ASN A 64 -14.09 10.69 13.07
C ASN A 64 -12.57 10.43 13.11
N ASP A 65 -12.06 9.52 12.27
CA ASP A 65 -10.64 9.13 12.23
C ASP A 65 -10.14 9.09 10.78
N LEU A 66 -10.16 10.27 10.17
CA LEU A 66 -9.77 10.44 8.77
C LEU A 66 -8.28 10.22 8.56
N ILE A 67 -7.93 9.96 7.31
CA ILE A 67 -6.56 9.73 6.87
C ILE A 67 -5.82 11.08 6.81
N SER A 68 -4.82 11.25 7.66
CA SER A 68 -3.93 12.42 7.62
C SER A 68 -2.94 12.36 6.45
N PRO A 69 -2.25 13.45 6.09
CA PRO A 69 -1.29 13.47 4.98
C PRO A 69 -0.13 12.47 5.11
N ASP A 70 0.21 12.04 6.34
CA ASP A 70 1.31 11.11 6.62
C ASP A 70 0.87 9.66 6.86
N GLU A 71 -0.44 9.41 6.72
CA GLU A 71 -1.05 8.10 6.84
C GLU A 71 -1.47 7.54 5.48
N GLU A 72 -1.52 6.22 5.41
CA GLU A 72 -2.02 5.45 4.27
C GLU A 72 -2.95 4.35 4.77
N ILE A 73 -3.82 3.90 3.88
CA ILE A 73 -4.65 2.72 4.13
C ILE A 73 -3.99 1.52 3.45
N ASP A 74 -3.53 0.58 4.26
CA ASP A 74 -2.86 -0.64 3.80
C ASP A 74 -3.84 -1.82 3.75
N HIS A 75 -3.64 -2.69 2.77
CA HIS A 75 -4.39 -3.93 2.60
C HIS A 75 -3.66 -5.05 3.32
N ILE A 76 -4.24 -5.60 4.39
CA ILE A 76 -3.61 -6.60 5.24
C ILE A 76 -3.17 -7.84 4.42
N ASN A 77 -4.00 -8.26 3.46
CA ASN A 77 -3.71 -9.39 2.57
C ASN A 77 -2.94 -9.01 1.29
N HIS A 78 -2.49 -7.76 1.13
CA HIS A 78 -1.83 -7.22 -0.07
C HIS A 78 -2.67 -7.25 -1.37
N ASN A 79 -3.94 -7.69 -1.32
CA ASN A 79 -4.85 -7.63 -2.44
C ASN A 79 -5.51 -6.25 -2.51
N ARG A 80 -4.98 -5.40 -3.40
CA ARG A 80 -5.46 -4.02 -3.64
C ARG A 80 -6.89 -3.89 -4.15
N THR A 81 -7.54 -5.00 -4.48
CA THR A 81 -8.95 -5.04 -4.93
C THR A 81 -9.91 -5.49 -3.84
N ASP A 82 -9.39 -6.07 -2.76
CA ASP A 82 -10.17 -6.51 -1.61
C ASP A 82 -10.32 -5.35 -0.62
N ASN A 83 -11.34 -4.52 -0.84
CA ASN A 83 -11.56 -3.33 -0.02
C ASN A 83 -12.45 -3.60 1.20
N ARG A 84 -12.68 -4.86 1.61
CA ARG A 84 -13.48 -5.18 2.79
C ARG A 84 -12.93 -4.48 4.03
N GLY A 85 -13.81 -4.00 4.92
CA GLY A 85 -13.41 -3.25 6.11
C GLY A 85 -12.40 -4.01 6.97
N VAL A 86 -12.62 -5.31 7.15
CA VAL A 86 -11.73 -6.23 7.90
C VAL A 86 -10.33 -6.39 7.31
N ASN A 87 -10.14 -6.04 6.04
CA ASN A 87 -8.87 -6.16 5.33
C ASN A 87 -8.11 -4.84 5.24
N LEU A 88 -8.68 -3.74 5.72
CA LEU A 88 -8.07 -2.42 5.68
C LEU A 88 -7.52 -2.03 7.05
N ARG A 89 -6.36 -1.39 7.07
CA ARG A 89 -5.80 -0.78 8.27
C ARG A 89 -5.20 0.58 7.94
N LYS A 90 -5.35 1.54 8.85
CA LYS A 90 -4.61 2.80 8.79
C LYS A 90 -3.22 2.61 9.36
N VAL A 91 -2.21 3.01 8.60
CA VAL A 91 -0.80 2.90 8.95
C VAL A 91 -0.08 4.19 8.62
N SER A 92 1.00 4.49 9.31
CA SER A 92 1.91 5.55 8.86
C SER A 92 2.57 5.16 7.54
N LYS A 93 2.97 6.14 6.73
CA LYS A 93 3.79 5.90 5.52
C LYS A 93 5.07 5.10 5.82
N ALA A 94 5.65 5.31 7.01
CA ALA A 94 6.84 4.61 7.46
C ALA A 94 6.58 3.13 7.77
N GLU A 95 5.41 2.79 8.33
CA GLU A 95 5.02 1.39 8.53
C GLU A 95 4.64 0.71 7.23
N ASN A 96 3.93 1.42 6.34
CA ASN A 96 3.59 0.90 5.02
C ASN A 96 4.83 0.57 4.19
N SER A 97 5.88 1.40 4.28
CA SER A 97 7.14 1.16 3.56
C SER A 97 7.85 -0.13 4.03
N LYS A 98 7.70 -0.47 5.33
CA LYS A 98 8.19 -1.73 5.90
C LYS A 98 7.40 -2.97 5.47
N ASN A 99 6.28 -2.81 4.76
CA ASN A 99 5.46 -3.90 4.23
C ASN A 99 5.46 -3.96 2.68
N GLN A 100 6.40 -3.29 2.02
CA GLN A 100 6.45 -3.28 0.55
C GLN A 100 6.83 -4.64 -0.04
N SER A 101 6.15 -5.01 -1.13
CA SER A 101 6.49 -6.15 -1.98
C SER A 101 7.85 -5.97 -2.67
N LEU A 102 8.45 -7.07 -3.10
CA LEU A 102 9.70 -7.03 -3.87
C LEU A 102 9.50 -6.24 -5.16
N TYR A 103 10.44 -5.32 -5.43
CA TYR A 103 10.39 -4.55 -6.68
C TYR A 103 10.54 -5.48 -7.89
N LYS A 104 9.72 -5.27 -8.94
CA LYS A 104 9.67 -6.17 -10.11
C LYS A 104 11.00 -6.33 -10.84
N ALA A 105 11.84 -5.30 -10.85
CA ALA A 105 13.15 -5.34 -11.48
C ALA A 105 14.27 -5.81 -10.52
N ASN A 106 13.92 -6.30 -9.32
CA ASN A 106 14.91 -6.84 -8.40
C ASN A 106 15.52 -8.11 -8.99
N LYS A 107 16.84 -8.07 -9.24
CA LYS A 107 17.59 -9.16 -9.88
C LYS A 107 17.94 -10.31 -8.93
N TYR A 108 18.03 -10.04 -7.63
CA TYR A 108 18.64 -10.95 -6.65
C TYR A 108 17.65 -11.54 -5.65
N GLY A 109 16.36 -11.21 -5.77
CA GLY A 109 15.29 -11.76 -4.94
C GLY A 109 15.14 -11.11 -3.56
N ILE A 110 16.04 -10.19 -3.17
CA ILE A 110 16.05 -9.59 -1.83
C ILE A 110 16.01 -8.07 -1.94
N THR A 111 15.05 -7.44 -1.25
CA THR A 111 14.93 -5.97 -1.22
C THR A 111 16.18 -5.34 -0.62
N GLY A 112 16.72 -4.32 -1.28
CA GLY A 112 17.88 -3.59 -0.76
C GLY A 112 19.22 -4.30 -0.89
N VAL A 113 19.29 -5.49 -1.49
CA VAL A 113 20.56 -6.14 -1.84
C VAL A 113 20.85 -5.95 -3.33
N GLY A 114 22.11 -5.64 -3.66
CA GLY A 114 22.54 -5.50 -5.05
C GLY A 114 24.05 -5.59 -5.23
N PHE A 115 24.48 -5.88 -6.45
CA PHE A 115 25.89 -5.88 -6.83
C PHE A 115 26.30 -4.51 -7.36
N MET A 116 27.49 -4.04 -6.98
CA MET A 116 28.14 -2.79 -7.44
C MET A 116 29.37 -3.15 -8.28
N PRO A 117 29.23 -3.23 -9.62
CA PRO A 117 30.32 -3.66 -10.51
C PRO A 117 31.58 -2.80 -10.40
N GLU A 118 31.41 -1.50 -10.15
CA GLU A 118 32.48 -0.52 -10.08
C GLU A 118 33.43 -0.74 -8.89
N PHE A 119 32.93 -1.34 -7.80
CA PHE A 119 33.71 -1.66 -6.60
C PHE A 119 33.97 -3.16 -6.45
N ASN A 120 33.34 -3.99 -7.30
CA ASN A 120 33.29 -5.44 -7.14
C ASN A 120 32.82 -5.88 -5.74
N LEU A 121 31.77 -5.19 -5.23
CA LEU A 121 31.20 -5.43 -3.91
C LEU A 121 29.69 -5.62 -3.99
N TRP A 122 29.14 -6.32 -3.01
CA TRP A 122 27.71 -6.43 -2.75
C TRP A 122 27.30 -5.37 -1.74
N ARG A 123 26.21 -4.64 -2.02
CA ARG A 123 25.61 -3.71 -1.07
C ARG A 123 24.40 -4.34 -0.39
N ALA A 124 24.25 -4.04 0.89
CA ALA A 124 23.00 -4.12 1.62
C ALA A 124 22.62 -2.71 2.04
N ARG A 125 21.39 -2.28 1.73
CA ARG A 125 20.85 -0.98 2.16
C ARG A 125 19.52 -1.17 2.86
N ILE A 126 19.18 -0.34 3.84
CA ILE A 126 17.85 -0.28 4.45
C ILE A 126 17.49 1.17 4.80
N GLY A 127 16.26 1.57 4.51
CA GLY A 127 15.74 2.89 4.85
C GLY A 127 14.88 2.80 6.11
N VAL A 128 15.24 3.52 7.16
CA VAL A 128 14.53 3.55 8.45
C VAL A 128 14.57 4.95 9.03
N ASN A 129 13.46 5.43 9.61
CA ASN A 129 13.39 6.76 10.25
C ASN A 129 13.91 7.93 9.37
N ARG A 130 13.69 7.87 8.05
CA ARG A 130 14.18 8.82 7.04
C ARG A 130 15.69 8.81 6.80
N GLU A 131 16.41 7.87 7.40
CA GLU A 131 17.83 7.64 7.16
C GLU A 131 18.04 6.40 6.28
N LEU A 132 19.04 6.47 5.41
CA LEU A 132 19.51 5.33 4.63
C LEU A 132 20.76 4.77 5.29
N ILE A 133 20.68 3.52 5.75
CA ILE A 133 21.83 2.78 6.25
C ILE A 133 22.31 1.86 5.12
N GLU A 134 23.59 1.88 4.82
CA GLU A 134 24.20 1.06 3.78
C GLU A 134 25.52 0.46 4.25
N ARG A 135 25.78 -0.79 3.85
CA ARG A 135 27.04 -1.50 4.05
C ARG A 135 27.44 -2.28 2.82
N HIS A 136 28.74 -2.51 2.65
CA HIS A 136 29.31 -3.22 1.51
C HIS A 136 30.06 -4.48 1.95
N PHE A 137 29.97 -5.52 1.13
CA PHE A 137 30.45 -6.86 1.42
C PHE A 137 31.13 -7.46 0.20
N ARG A 138 32.09 -8.35 0.41
CA ARG A 138 32.73 -9.07 -0.71
C ARG A 138 31.85 -10.20 -1.25
N ARG A 139 30.97 -10.76 -0.42
CA ARG A 139 30.13 -11.90 -0.75
C ARG A 139 28.66 -11.51 -0.77
N PHE A 140 27.90 -12.15 -1.65
CA PHE A 140 26.46 -11.98 -1.74
C PHE A 140 25.77 -12.38 -0.43
N GLU A 141 26.18 -13.53 0.13
CA GLU A 141 25.57 -14.10 1.32
C GLU A 141 25.68 -13.16 2.54
N ASP A 142 26.80 -12.46 2.69
CA ASP A 142 27.03 -11.52 3.79
C ASP A 142 26.10 -10.30 3.68
N ALA A 143 25.89 -9.79 2.46
CA ALA A 143 24.95 -8.70 2.21
C ALA A 143 23.51 -9.13 2.47
N CYS A 144 23.15 -10.36 2.11
CA CYS A 144 21.84 -10.95 2.42
C CYS A 144 21.63 -11.09 3.92
N ALA A 145 22.62 -11.65 4.63
CA ALA A 145 22.57 -11.83 6.08
C ALA A 145 22.41 -10.49 6.80
N GLN A 146 23.19 -9.47 6.41
CA GLN A 146 23.07 -8.13 6.99
C GLN A 146 21.67 -7.53 6.74
N ARG A 147 21.10 -7.73 5.55
CA ARG A 147 19.78 -7.23 5.21
C ARG A 147 18.68 -7.90 6.05
N ILE A 148 18.74 -9.22 6.23
CA ILE A 148 17.81 -9.99 7.05
C ILE A 148 17.91 -9.58 8.52
N GLU A 149 19.13 -9.41 9.03
CA GLU A 149 19.39 -8.93 10.40
C GLU A 149 18.73 -7.57 10.64
N TRP A 150 18.90 -6.62 9.71
CA TRP A 150 18.26 -5.31 9.80
C TRP A 150 16.73 -5.39 9.72
N GLU A 151 16.16 -6.25 8.87
CA GLU A 151 14.71 -6.43 8.79
C GLU A 151 14.13 -6.90 10.13
N VAL A 152 14.79 -7.84 10.79
CA VAL A 152 14.42 -8.29 12.14
C VAL A 152 14.59 -7.16 13.16
N PHE A 153 15.76 -6.52 13.19
CA PHE A 153 16.08 -5.46 14.15
C PHE A 153 15.13 -4.26 14.07
N TYR A 154 14.83 -3.81 12.85
CA TYR A 154 13.94 -2.67 12.61
C TYR A 154 12.45 -3.04 12.47
N LYS A 155 12.10 -4.29 12.80
CA LYS A 155 10.72 -4.81 12.83
C LYS A 155 9.99 -4.63 11.50
N PHE A 156 10.65 -5.01 10.40
CA PHE A 156 9.98 -5.12 9.11
C PHE A 156 8.96 -6.26 9.16
N HIS A 157 7.88 -6.11 8.40
CA HIS A 157 6.82 -7.11 8.39
C HIS A 157 7.33 -8.40 7.73
N LYS A 158 6.88 -9.57 8.18
CA LYS A 158 7.29 -10.87 7.59
C LYS A 158 6.97 -11.02 6.09
N ASN A 159 6.03 -10.22 5.58
CA ASN A 159 5.67 -10.19 4.16
C ASN A 159 6.53 -9.21 3.35
N HIS A 160 7.44 -8.47 3.98
CA HIS A 160 8.32 -7.54 3.27
C HIS A 160 9.16 -8.27 2.25
N GLY A 161 9.22 -7.76 1.02
CA GLY A 161 9.88 -8.47 -0.08
C GLY A 161 9.14 -9.71 -0.58
N GLY A 162 7.88 -9.93 -0.15
CA GLY A 162 6.99 -10.92 -0.75
C GLY A 162 6.68 -10.59 -2.21
N ARG A 163 6.36 -11.63 -3.01
CA ARG A 163 5.90 -11.49 -4.40
C ARG A 163 4.39 -11.32 -4.47
#